data_AF-A0AAP8TXR2-F1
#
_entry.id   AF-A0AAP8TXR2-F1
#
_cell.length_a   1.000
_cell.length_b   1.000
_cell.length_c   1.000
_cell.angle_alpha   90.00
_cell.angle_beta   90.00
_cell.angle_gamma   90.00
#
_symmetry.space_group_name_H-M   'P 1'
#
loop_
_entity.id
_entity.type
_entity.pdbx_description
1 polymer ?
#
loop_
_entity_poly.entity_id
_entity_poly.type
_entity_poly.pdbx_seq_one_letter_code
_entity_poly.pdbx_strand_id
1 'polypeptide(L)'
;MKTASLIAAALLLLCWLVQYIYSRRYKREFDVFYQRYTQQGHFVPAHVAIADGLGSLGTSIKVQWFRWILCGKKIKVKKNQYLPAKTYEFVRLSSSERLQTWMKNNGTLLALEGVLFIMALIFMMIARIS
;
A
#
# COMPACT_ATOMS: atom_id res chain seq x y z
N MET A 1 -1.35 30.30 -10.69
CA MET A 1 -2.26 29.14 -10.82
C MET A 1 -1.70 28.03 -11.71
N LYS A 2 -1.33 28.33 -12.97
CA LYS A 2 -0.73 27.36 -13.90
C LYS A 2 0.58 26.76 -13.37
N THR A 3 1.46 27.58 -12.81
CA THR A 3 2.72 27.16 -12.17
C THR A 3 2.51 26.20 -10.99
N ALA A 4 1.58 26.51 -10.08
CA ALA A 4 1.24 25.64 -8.95
C ALA A 4 0.68 24.27 -9.39
N SER A 5 -0.14 24.25 -10.43
CA SER A 5 -0.66 23.00 -11.01
C SER A 5 0.46 22.16 -11.64
N LEU A 6 1.42 22.82 -12.31
CA LEU A 6 2.58 22.17 -12.93
C LEU A 6 3.52 21.57 -11.86
N ILE A 7 3.73 22.28 -10.76
CA ILE A 7 4.50 21.79 -9.60
C ILE A 7 3.80 20.57 -8.98
N ALA A 8 2.48 20.62 -8.77
CA ALA A 8 1.73 19.49 -8.23
C ALA A 8 1.81 18.25 -9.14
N ALA A 9 1.69 18.43 -10.46
CA ALA A 9 1.85 17.35 -11.43
C ALA A 9 3.26 16.74 -11.43
N ALA A 10 4.30 17.58 -11.34
CA ALA A 10 5.68 17.10 -11.24
C ALA A 10 5.94 16.31 -9.94
N LEU A 11 5.39 16.78 -8.80
CA LEU A 11 5.48 16.06 -7.52
C LEU A 11 4.75 14.71 -7.56
N LEU A 12 3.59 14.64 -8.23
CA LEU A 12 2.86 13.39 -8.44
C LEU A 12 3.70 12.39 -9.25
N LEU A 13 4.29 12.84 -10.36
CA LEU A 13 5.17 12.01 -11.19
C LEU A 13 6.38 11.51 -10.41
N LEU A 14 6.99 12.36 -9.59
CA LEU A 14 8.12 11.97 -8.74
C LEU A 14 7.70 10.93 -7.70
N CYS A 15 6.55 11.12 -7.04
CA CYS A 15 6.04 10.18 -6.05
C CYS A 15 5.77 8.80 -6.69
N TRP A 16 5.14 8.81 -7.87
CA TRP A 16 4.86 7.60 -8.63
C TRP A 16 6.14 6.87 -9.07
N LEU A 17 7.15 7.60 -9.53
CA LEU A 17 8.44 7.04 -9.92
C LEU A 17 9.15 6.39 -8.71
N VAL A 18 9.14 7.07 -7.56
CA VAL A 18 9.67 6.54 -6.30
C VAL A 18 8.93 5.26 -5.93
N GLN A 19 7.59 5.25 -5.91
CA GLN A 19 6.81 4.05 -5.65
C GLN A 19 7.13 2.92 -6.61
N TYR A 20 7.27 3.21 -7.91
CA TYR A 20 7.61 2.21 -8.91
C TYR A 20 8.96 1.55 -8.64
N ILE A 21 10.00 2.34 -8.35
CA ILE A 21 11.34 1.84 -8.04
C ILE A 21 11.33 1.01 -6.75
N TYR A 22 10.71 1.51 -5.68
CA TYR A 22 10.60 0.81 -4.40
C TYR A 22 9.83 -0.50 -4.57
N SER A 23 8.68 -0.47 -5.24
CA SER A 23 7.88 -1.66 -5.54
C SER A 23 8.72 -2.70 -6.28
N ARG A 24 9.43 -2.31 -7.34
CA ARG A 24 10.27 -3.24 -8.11
C ARG A 24 11.38 -3.88 -7.26
N ARG A 25 11.97 -3.10 -6.34
CA ARG A 25 13.05 -3.56 -5.44
C ARG A 25 12.57 -4.61 -4.44
N TYR A 26 11.39 -4.42 -3.84
CA TYR A 26 10.87 -5.28 -2.78
C TYR A 26 9.87 -6.34 -3.26
N LYS A 27 9.37 -6.23 -4.50
CA LYS A 27 8.33 -7.12 -5.06
C LYS A 27 8.69 -8.59 -4.93
N ARG A 28 9.91 -8.98 -5.31
CA ARG A 28 10.32 -10.40 -5.25
C ARG A 28 10.31 -10.94 -3.82
N GLU A 29 10.85 -10.19 -2.86
CA GLU A 29 10.84 -10.58 -1.45
C GLU A 29 9.42 -10.63 -0.90
N PHE A 30 8.60 -9.64 -1.26
CA PHE A 30 7.19 -9.58 -0.89
C PHE A 30 6.38 -10.75 -1.43
N ASP A 31 6.58 -11.12 -2.69
CA ASP A 31 5.85 -12.23 -3.34
C ASP A 31 6.19 -13.56 -2.66
N VAL A 32 7.46 -13.80 -2.32
CA VAL A 32 7.88 -14.99 -1.55
C VAL A 32 7.29 -14.99 -0.14
N PHE A 33 7.28 -13.83 0.53
CA PHE A 33 6.62 -13.68 1.83
C PHE A 33 5.11 -13.96 1.75
N TYR A 34 4.44 -13.38 0.75
CA TYR A 34 3.00 -13.55 0.51
C TYR A 34 2.65 -15.00 0.21
N GLN A 35 3.46 -15.66 -0.62
CA GLN A 35 3.28 -17.08 -0.91
C GLN A 35 3.38 -17.93 0.37
N ARG A 36 4.40 -17.72 1.21
CA ARG A 36 4.52 -18.41 2.50
C ARG A 36 3.33 -18.13 3.43
N TYR A 37 2.86 -16.88 3.47
CA TYR A 37 1.69 -16.48 4.24
C TYR A 37 0.44 -17.27 3.84
N THR A 38 0.18 -17.37 2.52
CA THR A 38 -0.96 -18.12 1.98
C THR A 38 -0.82 -19.63 2.18
N GLN A 39 0.38 -20.19 1.99
CA GLN A 39 0.67 -21.61 2.17
C GLN A 39 0.46 -22.10 3.61
N GLN A 40 0.71 -21.24 4.60
CA GLN A 40 0.44 -21.56 6.01
C GLN A 40 -1.04 -21.40 6.41
N GLY A 41 -1.92 -21.09 5.45
CA GLY A 41 -3.36 -20.99 5.67
C GLY A 41 -3.77 -19.76 6.49
N HIS A 42 -2.95 -18.71 6.50
CA HIS A 42 -3.37 -17.45 7.12
C HIS A 42 -4.50 -16.80 6.33
N PHE A 43 -5.39 -16.10 7.06
CA PHE A 43 -6.56 -15.47 6.47
C PHE A 43 -6.16 -14.35 5.50
N VAL A 44 -6.65 -14.43 4.27
CA VAL A 44 -6.58 -13.37 3.26
C VAL A 44 -8.00 -12.90 2.95
N PRO A 45 -8.32 -11.60 3.10
CA PRO A 45 -9.64 -11.10 2.72
C PRO A 45 -9.82 -11.08 1.20
N ALA A 46 -11.06 -11.19 0.73
CA ALA A 46 -11.38 -11.31 -0.69
C ALA A 46 -10.79 -10.17 -1.56
N HIS A 47 -10.82 -8.92 -1.09
CA HIS A 47 -10.25 -7.79 -1.83
C HIS A 47 -8.73 -7.86 -1.99
N VAL A 48 -8.02 -8.56 -1.10
CA VAL A 48 -6.57 -8.81 -1.21
C VAL A 48 -6.30 -9.99 -2.13
N ALA A 49 -7.14 -11.03 -2.11
CA ALA A 49 -7.01 -12.18 -2.99
C ALA A 49 -7.24 -11.80 -4.48
N ILE A 50 -8.27 -10.99 -4.76
CA ILE A 50 -8.57 -10.51 -6.13
C ILE A 50 -7.42 -9.64 -6.69
N ALA A 51 -6.59 -9.06 -5.82
CA ALA A 51 -5.45 -8.24 -6.20
C ALA A 51 -4.31 -9.03 -6.86
N ASP A 52 -4.35 -10.37 -6.86
CA ASP A 52 -3.33 -11.21 -7.51
C ASP A 52 -3.18 -10.92 -9.01
N GLY A 53 -4.25 -10.50 -9.69
CA GLY A 53 -4.24 -10.20 -11.13
C GLY A 53 -3.98 -8.74 -11.52
N LEU A 54 -3.82 -7.82 -10.56
CA LEU A 54 -3.83 -6.37 -10.81
C LEU A 54 -2.43 -5.74 -10.95
N GLY A 55 -1.37 -6.53 -11.17
CA GLY A 55 -0.02 -6.01 -11.37
C GLY A 55 0.49 -5.18 -10.18
N SER A 56 0.99 -3.96 -10.43
CA SER A 56 1.52 -3.05 -9.41
C SER A 56 0.44 -2.53 -8.44
N LEU A 57 -0.75 -2.23 -8.96
CA LEU A 57 -1.91 -1.86 -8.12
C LEU A 57 -2.27 -3.00 -7.16
N GLY A 58 -2.19 -4.23 -7.66
CA GLY A 58 -2.40 -5.43 -6.85
C GLY A 58 -1.40 -5.55 -5.69
N THR A 59 -0.13 -5.28 -5.97
CA THR A 59 0.92 -5.23 -4.93
C THR A 59 0.58 -4.19 -3.85
N SER A 60 0.19 -2.97 -4.22
CA SER A 60 -0.15 -1.93 -3.23
C SER A 60 -1.32 -2.29 -2.31
N ILE A 61 -2.37 -2.93 -2.85
CA ILE A 61 -3.52 -3.41 -2.06
C ILE A 61 -3.07 -4.46 -1.03
N LYS A 62 -2.28 -5.45 -1.46
CA LYS A 62 -1.75 -6.49 -0.57
C LYS A 62 -0.84 -5.88 0.50
N VAL A 63 0.05 -4.98 0.11
CA VAL A 63 0.96 -4.31 1.05
C VAL A 63 0.20 -3.52 2.10
N GLN A 64 -0.89 -2.85 1.73
CA GLN A 64 -1.73 -2.11 2.66
C GLN A 64 -2.37 -3.03 3.72
N TRP A 65 -2.79 -4.24 3.32
CA TRP A 65 -3.27 -5.25 4.26
C TRP A 65 -2.21 -5.62 5.30
N PHE A 66 -0.99 -5.92 4.86
CA PHE A 66 0.11 -6.27 5.77
C PHE A 66 0.58 -5.09 6.62
N ARG A 67 0.49 -3.86 6.11
CA ARG A 67 0.71 -2.64 6.91
C ARG A 67 -0.22 -2.60 8.12
N TRP A 68 -1.51 -2.88 7.96
CA TRP A 68 -2.44 -2.90 9.09
C TRP A 68 -2.08 -3.97 10.12
N ILE A 69 -1.64 -5.15 9.67
CA ILE A 69 -1.17 -6.21 10.56
C ILE A 69 0.10 -5.75 11.32
N LEU A 70 1.08 -5.19 10.62
CA LEU A 70 2.32 -4.69 11.23
C LEU A 70 2.11 -3.54 12.21
N CYS A 71 1.08 -2.72 11.99
CA CYS A 71 0.67 -1.66 12.92
C CYS A 71 -0.17 -2.18 14.10
N GLY A 72 -0.39 -3.50 14.21
CA GLY A 72 -1.18 -4.09 15.30
C GLY A 72 -2.66 -3.71 15.26
N LYS A 73 -3.19 -3.29 14.09
CA LYS A 73 -4.60 -2.91 13.96
C LYS A 73 -5.48 -4.12 14.29
N LYS A 74 -6.46 -3.96 15.18
CA LYS A 74 -7.43 -5.01 15.50
C LYS A 74 -8.39 -5.23 14.32
N ILE A 75 -8.10 -6.22 13.48
CA ILE A 75 -8.87 -6.50 12.26
C ILE A 75 -9.97 -7.53 12.53
N LYS A 76 -11.22 -7.17 12.23
CA LYS A 76 -12.38 -8.07 12.29
C LYS A 76 -12.50 -8.81 10.95
N VAL A 77 -12.60 -10.14 10.99
CA VAL A 77 -12.68 -10.99 9.79
C VAL A 77 -14.09 -11.55 9.55
N LYS A 78 -14.85 -11.80 10.62
CA LYS A 78 -16.28 -12.21 10.57
C LYS A 78 -17.05 -11.63 11.77
N LYS A 79 -18.36 -11.87 11.84
CA LYS A 79 -19.17 -11.56 13.03
C LYS A 79 -18.51 -12.20 14.26
N ASN A 80 -18.16 -11.36 15.24
CA ASN A 80 -17.47 -11.74 16.48
C ASN A 80 -16.11 -12.46 16.33
N GLN A 81 -15.49 -12.42 15.15
CA GLN A 81 -14.20 -13.05 14.91
C GLN A 81 -13.16 -12.01 14.47
N TYR A 82 -12.04 -11.97 15.16
CA TYR A 82 -10.89 -11.14 14.84
C TYR A 82 -9.77 -11.97 14.23
N LEU A 83 -8.86 -11.31 13.52
CA LEU A 83 -7.65 -11.92 13.01
C LEU A 83 -6.86 -12.53 14.20
N PRO A 84 -6.42 -13.79 14.13
CA PRO A 84 -5.81 -14.46 15.27
C PRO A 84 -4.38 -13.94 15.52
N ALA A 85 -3.96 -13.90 16.78
CA ALA A 85 -2.67 -13.37 17.22
C ALA A 85 -1.47 -13.98 16.46
N LYS A 86 -1.52 -15.29 16.20
CA LYS A 86 -0.51 -16.02 15.40
C LYS A 86 -0.24 -15.40 14.03
N THR A 87 -1.22 -14.72 13.44
CA THR A 87 -1.05 -14.06 12.14
C THR A 87 -0.21 -12.80 12.25
N TYR A 88 -0.39 -12.02 13.32
CA TYR A 88 0.43 -10.83 13.57
C TYR A 88 1.88 -11.21 13.86
N GLU A 89 2.06 -12.27 14.65
CA GLU A 89 3.37 -12.82 14.97
C GLU A 89 4.07 -13.37 13.73
N PHE A 90 3.38 -14.19 12.93
CA PHE A 90 3.93 -14.70 11.67
C PHE A 90 4.41 -13.57 10.76
N VAL A 91 3.58 -12.52 10.57
CA VAL A 91 3.95 -11.40 9.72
C VAL A 91 5.20 -10.67 10.25
N ARG A 92 5.32 -10.50 11.57
CA ARG A 92 6.50 -9.87 12.20
C ARG A 92 7.77 -10.72 12.10
N LEU A 93 7.66 -12.03 12.27
CA LEU A 93 8.83 -12.93 12.29
C LEU A 93 9.28 -13.36 10.88
N SER A 94 8.34 -13.45 9.93
CA SER A 94 8.61 -14.00 8.59
C SER A 94 8.95 -12.95 7.54
N SER A 95 8.93 -11.67 7.90
CA SER A 95 9.32 -10.54 7.04
C SER A 95 10.58 -9.86 7.58
N SER A 96 11.52 -9.51 6.68
CA SER A 96 12.72 -8.77 7.07
C SER A 96 12.37 -7.36 7.54
N GLU A 97 13.22 -6.76 8.37
CA GLU A 97 13.04 -5.39 8.84
C GLU A 97 12.91 -4.37 7.68
N ARG A 98 13.66 -4.60 6.60
CA ARG A 98 13.58 -3.79 5.37
C ARG A 98 12.23 -3.94 4.69
N LEU A 99 11.70 -5.16 4.58
CA LEU A 99 10.37 -5.42 4.02
C LEU A 99 9.27 -4.80 4.88
N GLN A 100 9.37 -4.91 6.21
CA GLN A 100 8.45 -4.27 7.16
C GLN A 100 8.44 -2.75 7.00
N THR A 101 9.63 -2.15 6.90
CA THR A 101 9.79 -0.70 6.69
C THR A 101 9.14 -0.28 5.37
N TRP A 102 9.41 -1.01 4.29
CA TRP A 102 8.79 -0.74 3.00
C TRP A 102 7.26 -0.88 3.05
N MET A 103 6.72 -1.96 3.66
CA MET A 103 5.27 -2.14 3.78
C MET A 103 4.60 -1.00 4.56
N LYS A 104 5.24 -0.52 5.63
CA LYS A 104 4.76 0.64 6.41
C LYS A 104 4.79 1.93 5.59
N ASN A 105 5.89 2.18 4.87
CA ASN A 105 6.11 3.40 4.09
C ASN A 105 5.26 3.46 2.80
N ASN A 106 5.01 2.32 2.16
CA ASN A 106 4.19 2.24 0.95
C ASN A 106 2.80 2.83 1.17
N GLY A 107 2.16 2.53 2.31
CA GLY A 107 0.87 3.11 2.65
C GLY A 107 0.92 4.63 2.88
N THR A 108 2.02 5.15 3.41
CA THR A 108 2.23 6.59 3.60
C THR A 108 2.44 7.30 2.25
N LEU A 109 3.23 6.72 1.35
CA LEU A 109 3.43 7.23 0.00
C LEU A 109 2.11 7.26 -0.79
N LEU A 110 1.30 6.19 -0.69
CA LEU A 110 -0.01 6.14 -1.35
C LEU A 110 -0.97 7.22 -0.83
N ALA A 111 -0.96 7.47 0.49
CA ALA A 111 -1.74 8.55 1.08
C ALA A 111 -1.26 9.93 0.60
N LEU A 112 0.06 10.13 0.50
CA LEU A 112 0.65 11.36 -0.02
C LEU A 112 0.27 11.60 -1.49
N GLU A 113 0.32 10.56 -2.33
CA GLU A 113 -0.16 10.64 -3.71
C GLU A 113 -1.63 11.05 -3.78
N GLY A 114 -2.48 10.46 -2.94
CA GLY A 114 -3.90 10.82 -2.87
C GLY A 114 -4.10 12.30 -2.51
N VAL A 115 -3.35 12.81 -1.52
CA VAL A 115 -3.40 14.24 -1.14
C VAL A 115 -2.93 15.14 -2.28
N LEU A 116 -1.79 14.82 -2.89
CA LEU A 116 -1.25 15.60 -4.01
C LEU A 116 -2.21 15.60 -5.21
N PHE A 117 -2.88 14.48 -5.47
CA PHE A 117 -3.85 14.34 -6.54
C PHE A 117 -5.08 15.23 -6.31
N ILE A 118 -5.64 15.20 -5.10
CA ILE A 118 -6.76 16.08 -4.71
C ILE A 118 -6.36 17.55 -4.83
N MET A 119 -5.17 17.92 -4.35
CA MET A 119 -4.66 19.29 -4.45
C MET A 119 -4.50 19.75 -5.91
N ALA A 120 -3.98 18.88 -6.78
CA ALA A 120 -3.87 19.16 -8.20
C ALA A 120 -5.24 19.40 -8.85
N LEU A 121 -6.25 18.59 -8.50
CA LEU A 121 -7.62 18.77 -8.98
C LEU A 121 -8.21 20.11 -8.52
N ILE A 122 -8.04 20.47 -7.24
CA ILE A 122 -8.52 21.74 -6.69
C ILE A 122 -7.88 22.92 -7.44
N PHE A 123 -6.55 22.91 -7.63
CA PHE A 123 -5.87 23.98 -8.35
C PHE A 123 -6.30 24.08 -9.81
N MET A 124 -6.54 22.96 -10.49
CA MET A 124 -7.08 22.97 -11.84
C MET A 124 -8.49 23.56 -11.90
N MET A 125 -9.37 23.23 -10.95
CA MET A 125 -10.71 23.80 -10.90
C MET A 125 -10.69 25.31 -10.68
N ILE A 126 -9.91 25.79 -9.71
CA ILE A 126 -9.79 27.23 -9.45
C ILE A 126 -9.18 27.95 -10.67
N ALA A 127 -8.22 27.32 -11.37
CA ALA A 127 -7.55 27.93 -12.53
C ALA A 127 -8.44 28.01 -13.77
N ARG A 128 -9.50 27.20 -13.81
CA ARG A 128 -10.51 27.20 -14.87
C ARG A 128 -11.61 28.24 -14.62
N ILE A 129 -11.84 28.62 -13.36
CA ILE A 129 -12.89 29.58 -12.94
C ILE A 129 -12.35 31.01 -12.90
N SER A 130 -11.06 31.18 -12.62
CA SER A 130 -10.34 32.46 -12.72
C SER A 130 -9.91 32.81 -14.13
#